data_AF-A0A938W5D1-F1
#
_entry.id   AF-A0A938W5D1-F1
#
_cell.length_a   1.000
_cell.length_b   1.000
_cell.length_c   1.000
_cell.angle_alpha   90.00
_cell.angle_beta   90.00
_cell.angle_gamma   90.00
#
_symmetry.space_group_name_H-M   'P 1'
#
loop_
_entity.id
_entity.type
_entity.pdbx_description
1 polymer ?
#
loop_
_entity_poly.entity_id
_entity_poly.type
_entity_poly.pdbx_seq_one_letter_code
_entity_poly.pdbx_strand_id
1 'polypeptide(L)'
;MDEAKHKDHRTMTLSQSFLSAGGVFHLALAVFHLFFWRIFRWKEDLASLTHINRAAMQILNICLALLFFVMMYISFFHAAELLVTSLGSTILASIALFWVLRLILQFVFFGARHRISILFVVVFTIGAPLYLIPFLWSLP
;
A
#
# COMPACT_ATOMS: atom_id res chain seq x y z
N MET A 1 -4.36 -20.24 31.57
CA MET A 1 -5.53 -19.83 30.77
C MET A 1 -5.54 -18.31 30.57
N ASP A 2 -5.18 -17.50 31.58
CA ASP A 2 -5.10 -16.03 31.45
C ASP A 2 -4.00 -15.50 30.52
N GLU A 3 -2.80 -16.11 30.52
CA GLU A 3 -1.70 -15.64 29.65
C GLU A 3 -1.99 -15.80 28.16
N ALA A 4 -2.65 -16.89 27.76
CA ALA A 4 -3.01 -17.15 26.36
C ALA A 4 -4.07 -16.16 25.86
N LYS A 5 -5.10 -15.90 26.68
CA LYS A 5 -6.17 -14.94 26.37
C LYS A 5 -5.67 -13.49 26.32
N HIS A 6 -4.72 -13.14 27.19
CA HIS A 6 -4.07 -11.82 27.18
C HIS A 6 -3.17 -11.62 25.95
N LYS A 7 -2.43 -12.65 25.55
CA LYS A 7 -1.60 -12.61 24.34
C LYS A 7 -2.45 -12.42 23.08
N ASP A 8 -3.56 -13.13 22.98
CA ASP A 8 -4.52 -13.06 21.87
C ASP A 8 -5.20 -11.68 21.75
N HIS A 9 -5.61 -11.10 22.89
CA HIS A 9 -6.17 -9.75 22.90
C HIS A 9 -5.13 -8.69 22.48
N ARG A 10 -3.87 -8.86 22.94
CA ARG A 10 -2.77 -7.95 22.57
C ARG A 10 -2.44 -8.04 21.08
N THR A 11 -2.37 -9.24 20.49
CA THR A 11 -2.11 -9.39 19.05
C THR A 11 -3.22 -8.77 18.22
N MET A 12 -4.49 -8.93 18.64
CA MET A 12 -5.62 -8.33 17.92
C MET A 12 -5.60 -6.80 17.94
N THR A 13 -5.33 -6.18 19.09
CA THR A 13 -5.23 -4.71 19.22
C THR A 13 -4.03 -4.13 18.46
N LEU A 14 -2.89 -4.83 18.47
CA LEU A 14 -1.74 -4.45 17.65
C LEU A 14 -2.08 -4.54 16.16
N SER A 15 -2.65 -5.65 15.69
CA SER A 15 -3.08 -5.82 14.29
C SER A 15 -3.99 -4.67 13.82
N GLN A 16 -4.97 -4.27 14.62
CA GLN A 16 -5.84 -3.12 14.31
C GLN A 16 -5.06 -1.80 14.18
N SER A 17 -4.04 -1.61 15.02
CA SER A 17 -3.16 -0.43 14.95
C SER A 17 -2.32 -0.44 13.66
N PHE A 18 -1.79 -1.61 13.26
CA PHE A 18 -1.09 -1.78 11.98
C PHE A 18 -2.00 -1.48 10.78
N LEU A 19 -3.23 -2.00 10.77
CA LEU A 19 -4.20 -1.71 9.71
C LEU A 19 -4.58 -0.23 9.67
N SER A 20 -4.78 0.40 10.83
CA SER A 20 -5.04 1.85 10.89
C SER A 20 -3.88 2.67 10.32
N ALA A 21 -2.64 2.32 10.66
CA ALA A 21 -1.44 2.94 10.08
C ALA A 21 -1.35 2.69 8.56
N GLY A 22 -1.69 1.48 8.11
CA GLY A 22 -1.85 1.13 6.69
C GLY A 22 -2.87 2.01 5.97
N GLY A 23 -4.02 2.25 6.58
CA GLY A 23 -5.05 3.14 6.05
C GLY A 23 -4.55 4.57 5.86
N VAL A 24 -3.85 5.13 6.87
CA VAL A 24 -3.25 6.48 6.76
C VAL A 24 -2.18 6.51 5.67
N PHE A 25 -1.35 5.47 5.60
CA PHE A 25 -0.31 5.32 4.60
C PHE A 25 -0.88 5.30 3.17
N HIS A 26 -1.93 4.52 2.93
CA HIS A 26 -2.61 4.47 1.63
C HIS A 26 -3.36 5.76 1.32
N LEU A 27 -3.95 6.45 2.29
CA LEU A 27 -4.55 7.77 2.09
C LEU A 27 -3.51 8.77 1.58
N ALA A 28 -2.35 8.84 2.25
CA ALA A 28 -1.26 9.73 1.86
C ALA A 28 -0.78 9.44 0.44
N LEU A 29 -0.67 8.16 0.07
CA LEU A 29 -0.28 7.75 -1.27
C LEU A 29 -1.35 8.06 -2.33
N ALA A 30 -2.63 7.83 -2.05
CA ALA A 30 -3.71 8.19 -2.96
C ALA A 30 -3.66 9.69 -3.28
N VAL A 31 -3.58 10.53 -2.24
CA VAL A 31 -3.43 11.98 -2.38
C VAL A 31 -2.16 12.34 -3.14
N PHE A 32 -1.02 11.73 -2.83
CA PHE A 32 0.24 11.93 -3.55
C PHE A 32 0.11 11.69 -5.06
N HIS A 33 -0.59 10.62 -5.48
CA HIS A 33 -0.82 10.32 -6.90
C HIS A 33 -1.73 11.34 -7.58
N LEU A 34 -2.69 11.93 -6.85
CA LEU A 34 -3.50 13.04 -7.35
C LEU A 34 -2.68 14.30 -7.63
N PHE A 35 -1.49 14.44 -7.04
CA PHE A 35 -0.59 15.57 -7.28
C PHE A 35 0.45 15.34 -8.37
N PHE A 36 0.48 14.16 -9.04
CA PHE A 36 1.51 13.84 -10.05
C PHE A 36 1.54 14.84 -11.20
N TRP A 37 0.37 15.30 -11.65
CA TRP A 37 0.25 16.33 -12.68
C TRP A 37 1.06 17.59 -12.36
N ARG A 38 1.12 17.97 -11.09
CA ARG A 38 1.84 19.16 -10.63
C ARG A 38 3.29 18.84 -10.28
N ILE A 39 3.54 17.80 -9.47
CA ILE A 39 4.88 17.46 -8.95
C ILE A 39 5.82 17.09 -10.10
N PHE A 40 5.34 16.30 -11.05
CA PHE A 40 6.14 15.78 -12.16
C PHE A 40 5.86 16.50 -13.49
N ARG A 41 5.17 17.65 -13.45
CA ARG A 41 4.94 18.49 -14.64
C ARG A 41 4.42 17.69 -15.85
N TRP A 42 3.50 16.75 -15.61
CA TRP A 42 3.09 15.77 -16.62
C TRP A 42 2.49 16.37 -17.88
N LYS A 43 1.97 17.60 -17.80
CA LYS A 43 1.52 18.31 -19.00
C LYS A 43 2.66 18.55 -19.99
N GLU A 44 3.85 18.91 -19.49
CA GLU A 44 5.04 19.13 -20.30
C GLU A 44 5.79 17.81 -20.56
N ASP A 45 6.05 17.03 -19.51
CA ASP A 45 6.96 15.88 -19.59
C ASP A 45 6.36 14.70 -20.37
N LEU A 46 5.02 14.54 -20.39
CA LEU A 46 4.36 13.50 -21.17
C LEU A 46 4.00 13.96 -22.60
N ALA A 47 4.26 15.21 -22.97
CA ALA A 47 3.89 15.74 -24.29
C ALA A 47 4.67 15.07 -25.43
N SER A 48 5.86 14.54 -25.15
CA SER A 48 6.70 13.80 -26.10
C SER A 48 6.19 12.38 -26.39
N LEU A 49 5.26 11.85 -25.58
CA LEU A 49 4.70 10.51 -25.76
C LEU A 49 3.63 10.49 -26.85
N THR A 50 3.48 9.34 -27.51
CA THR A 50 2.32 9.07 -28.37
C THR A 50 1.02 9.24 -27.59
N HIS A 51 -0.08 9.51 -28.30
CA HIS A 51 -1.38 9.70 -27.67
C HIS A 51 -1.79 8.52 -26.78
N ILE A 52 -1.58 7.29 -27.26
CA ILE A 52 -1.91 6.06 -26.54
C ILE A 52 -1.08 5.94 -25.26
N ASN A 53 0.24 6.12 -25.34
CA ASN A 53 1.12 5.97 -24.16
C ASN A 53 0.85 7.06 -23.12
N ARG A 54 0.61 8.30 -23.57
CA ARG A 54 0.20 9.39 -22.67
C ARG A 54 -1.10 9.07 -21.96
N ALA A 55 -2.13 8.60 -22.68
CA ALA A 55 -3.41 8.22 -22.08
C ALA A 55 -3.27 7.05 -21.10
N ALA A 56 -2.47 6.02 -21.45
CA ALA A 56 -2.21 4.88 -20.58
C ALA A 56 -1.60 5.31 -19.24
N MET A 57 -0.61 6.21 -19.25
CA MET A 57 -0.02 6.76 -18.01
C MET A 57 -1.04 7.47 -17.13
N GLN A 58 -1.98 8.22 -17.73
CA GLN A 58 -3.04 8.91 -17.01
C GLN A 58 -4.03 7.93 -16.35
N ILE A 59 -4.48 6.95 -17.13
CA ILE A 59 -5.43 5.92 -16.67
C ILE A 59 -4.80 5.12 -15.53
N LEU A 60 -3.57 4.65 -15.70
CA LEU A 60 -2.86 3.88 -14.67
C LEU A 60 -2.70 4.67 -13.37
N ASN A 61 -2.39 5.98 -13.45
CA ASN A 61 -2.27 6.82 -12.25
C ASN A 61 -3.60 6.95 -11.49
N ILE A 62 -4.70 7.19 -12.22
CA ILE A 62 -6.03 7.35 -11.62
C ILE A 62 -6.51 6.02 -11.01
N CYS A 63 -6.37 4.91 -11.75
CA CYS A 63 -6.71 3.59 -11.23
C CYS A 63 -5.87 3.22 -10.00
N LEU A 64 -4.59 3.58 -9.98
CA LEU A 64 -3.72 3.32 -8.84
C LEU A 64 -4.09 4.17 -7.62
N ALA A 65 -4.43 5.45 -7.83
CA ALA A 65 -4.94 6.31 -6.76
C ALA A 65 -6.25 5.76 -6.17
N LEU A 66 -7.17 5.28 -7.02
CA LEU A 66 -8.40 4.62 -6.59
C LEU A 66 -8.10 3.32 -5.81
N LEU A 67 -7.15 2.51 -6.28
CA LEU A 67 -6.76 1.29 -5.57
C LEU A 67 -6.23 1.59 -4.16
N PHE A 68 -5.39 2.61 -4.00
CA PHE A 68 -4.95 3.04 -2.68
C PHE A 68 -6.11 3.57 -1.83
N PHE A 69 -7.06 4.29 -2.42
CA PHE A 69 -8.26 4.71 -1.70
C PHE A 69 -9.09 3.51 -1.21
N VAL A 70 -9.26 2.47 -2.04
CA VAL A 70 -9.96 1.24 -1.63
C VAL A 70 -9.21 0.52 -0.51
N MET A 71 -7.88 0.37 -0.61
CA MET A 71 -7.06 -0.23 0.45
C MET A 71 -7.14 0.56 1.76
N MET A 72 -7.17 1.89 1.67
CA MET A 72 -7.40 2.77 2.81
C MET A 72 -8.78 2.52 3.44
N TYR A 73 -9.83 2.52 2.62
CA TYR A 73 -11.20 2.33 3.09
C TYR A 73 -11.36 1.01 3.84
N ILE A 74 -10.93 -0.11 3.25
CA ILE A 74 -11.07 -1.42 3.91
C ILE A 74 -10.23 -1.52 5.19
N SER A 75 -9.08 -0.84 5.25
CA SER A 75 -8.22 -0.86 6.44
C SER A 75 -8.86 -0.13 7.62
N PHE A 76 -9.63 0.93 7.37
CA PHE A 76 -10.33 1.67 8.44
C PHE A 76 -11.70 1.07 8.79
N PHE A 77 -12.46 0.64 7.79
CA PHE A 77 -13.87 0.30 7.99
C PHE A 77 -14.13 -1.21 8.08
N HIS A 78 -13.20 -2.05 7.62
CA HIS A 78 -13.35 -3.51 7.60
C HIS A 78 -12.19 -4.25 8.31
N ALA A 79 -11.51 -3.59 9.25
CA ALA A 79 -10.37 -4.16 9.98
C ALA A 79 -10.71 -5.49 10.68
N ALA A 80 -11.88 -5.60 11.30
CA ALA A 80 -12.29 -6.84 11.97
C ALA A 80 -12.41 -8.01 10.98
N GLU A 81 -13.11 -7.81 9.85
CA GLU A 81 -13.28 -8.81 8.81
C GLU A 81 -11.94 -9.22 8.17
N LEU A 82 -11.03 -8.26 7.98
CA LEU A 82 -9.68 -8.51 7.46
C LEU A 82 -8.89 -9.49 8.35
N LEU A 83 -9.07 -9.41 9.67
CA LEU A 83 -8.29 -10.18 10.64
C LEU A 83 -8.87 -11.56 10.96
N VAL A 84 -10.19 -11.74 10.85
CA VAL A 84 -10.85 -12.98 11.33
C VAL A 84 -11.33 -13.90 10.22
N THR A 85 -11.42 -13.42 8.97
CA THR A 85 -11.96 -14.21 7.85
C THR A 85 -10.85 -14.72 6.93
N SER A 86 -11.12 -15.85 6.24
CA SER A 86 -10.21 -16.39 5.23
C SER A 86 -10.06 -15.45 4.02
N LEU A 87 -11.15 -14.79 3.62
CA LEU A 87 -11.12 -13.75 2.59
C LEU A 87 -10.28 -12.56 3.05
N GLY A 88 -10.47 -12.10 4.29
CA GLY A 88 -9.69 -11.05 4.91
C GLY A 88 -8.19 -11.32 4.90
N SER A 89 -7.79 -12.52 5.35
CA SER A 89 -6.40 -12.98 5.29
C SER A 89 -5.84 -12.99 3.87
N THR A 90 -6.65 -13.40 2.87
CA THR A 90 -6.25 -13.36 1.46
C THR A 90 -6.02 -11.94 0.97
N ILE A 91 -6.87 -10.99 1.38
CA ILE A 91 -6.72 -9.57 1.05
C ILE A 91 -5.46 -9.00 1.71
N LEU A 92 -5.22 -9.27 2.99
CA LEU A 92 -3.99 -8.84 3.69
C LEU A 92 -2.72 -9.34 2.99
N ALA A 93 -2.69 -10.64 2.65
CA ALA A 93 -1.59 -11.23 1.89
C ALA A 93 -1.41 -10.58 0.51
N SER A 94 -2.50 -10.29 -0.19
CA SER A 94 -2.48 -9.64 -1.50
C SER A 94 -1.94 -8.20 -1.43
N ILE A 95 -2.30 -7.43 -0.39
CA ILE A 95 -1.77 -6.08 -0.17
C ILE A 95 -0.28 -6.13 0.19
N ALA A 96 0.12 -7.08 1.04
CA ALA A 96 1.54 -7.29 1.36
C ALA A 96 2.36 -7.64 0.10
N LEU A 97 1.84 -8.56 -0.72
CA LEU A 97 2.45 -8.95 -1.99
C LEU A 97 2.55 -7.77 -2.97
N PHE A 98 1.50 -6.94 -3.06
CA PHE A 98 1.54 -5.71 -3.86
C PHE A 98 2.71 -4.81 -3.45
N TRP A 99 2.94 -4.62 -2.15
CA TRP A 99 4.04 -3.79 -1.65
C TRP A 99 5.42 -4.39 -1.89
N VAL A 100 5.57 -5.70 -1.72
CA VAL A 100 6.82 -6.42 -2.04
C VAL A 100 7.12 -6.31 -3.54
N LEU A 101 6.12 -6.57 -4.39
CA LEU A 101 6.27 -6.41 -5.83
C LEU A 101 6.64 -4.96 -6.17
N ARG A 102 5.95 -3.97 -5.59
CA ARG A 102 6.23 -2.56 -5.84
C ARG A 102 7.65 -2.17 -5.46
N LEU A 103 8.17 -2.71 -4.36
CA LEU A 103 9.56 -2.52 -3.94
C LEU A 103 10.54 -3.14 -4.95
N ILE A 104 10.30 -4.37 -5.40
CA ILE A 104 11.12 -5.02 -6.45
C ILE A 104 11.13 -4.17 -7.72
N LEU A 105 9.96 -3.73 -8.19
CA LEU A 105 9.84 -2.89 -9.39
C LEU A 105 10.54 -1.53 -9.21
N GLN A 106 10.62 -1.00 -7.99
CA GLN A 106 11.38 0.23 -7.72
C GLN A 106 12.88 0.03 -8.02
N PHE A 107 13.45 -1.10 -7.60
CA PHE A 107 14.85 -1.40 -7.92
C PHE A 107 15.06 -1.67 -9.41
N VAL A 108 14.14 -2.41 -10.06
CA VAL A 108 14.25 -2.75 -11.49
C VAL A 108 14.20 -1.51 -12.37
N PHE A 109 13.26 -0.58 -12.13
CA PHE A 109 13.04 0.55 -13.03
C PHE A 109 13.75 1.85 -12.61
N PHE A 110 13.89 2.12 -11.31
CA PHE A 110 14.49 3.37 -10.81
C PHE A 110 15.88 3.17 -10.19
N GLY A 111 16.29 1.92 -9.90
CA GLY A 111 17.48 1.62 -9.11
C GLY A 111 17.43 2.26 -7.72
N ALA A 112 18.57 2.31 -7.02
CA ALA A 112 18.68 2.89 -5.67
C ALA A 112 19.83 3.91 -5.54
N ARG A 113 20.10 4.68 -6.60
CA ARG A 113 21.21 5.65 -6.62
C ARG A 113 20.79 7.09 -6.34
N HIS A 114 19.60 7.50 -6.77
CA HIS A 114 19.12 8.87 -6.61
C HIS A 114 18.33 9.03 -5.30
N ARG A 115 18.46 10.20 -4.64
CA ARG A 115 17.81 10.50 -3.33
C ARG A 115 16.30 10.24 -3.35
N ILE A 116 15.63 10.61 -4.44
CA ILE A 116 14.19 10.38 -4.61
C ILE A 116 13.87 8.88 -4.70
N SER A 117 14.71 8.09 -5.37
CA SER A 117 14.48 6.64 -5.43
C SER A 117 14.67 5.99 -4.05
N ILE A 118 15.68 6.44 -3.28
CA ILE A 118 15.89 5.98 -1.90
C ILE A 118 14.68 6.31 -1.03
N LEU A 119 14.12 7.51 -1.16
CA LEU A 119 12.88 7.90 -0.47
C LEU A 119 11.75 6.91 -0.79
N PHE A 120 11.52 6.60 -2.07
CA PHE A 120 10.49 5.64 -2.45
C PHE A 120 10.75 4.22 -1.95
N VAL A 121 12.01 3.77 -1.97
CA VAL A 121 12.41 2.48 -1.39
C VAL A 121 12.02 2.42 0.09
N VAL A 122 12.32 3.46 0.87
CA VAL A 122 11.95 3.53 2.29
C VAL A 122 10.43 3.47 2.46
N VAL A 123 9.69 4.30 1.71
CA VAL A 123 8.22 4.33 1.75
C VAL A 123 7.62 2.96 1.45
N PHE A 124 8.07 2.28 0.40
CA PHE A 124 7.51 0.98 0.00
C PHE A 124 7.94 -0.16 0.93
N THR A 125 9.10 -0.04 1.57
CA THR A 125 9.55 -0.98 2.60
C THR A 125 8.67 -0.91 3.84
N ILE A 126 8.10 0.26 4.17
CA ILE A 126 7.13 0.41 5.27
C ILE A 126 5.78 -0.21 4.91
N GLY A 127 5.35 -0.13 3.66
CA GLY A 127 4.03 -0.63 3.22
C GLY A 127 3.82 -2.12 3.44
N ALA A 128 4.84 -2.96 3.17
CA ALA A 128 4.70 -4.42 3.27
C ALA A 128 4.47 -4.92 4.72
N PRO A 129 5.29 -4.54 5.72
CA PRO A 129 5.09 -4.93 7.12
C PRO A 129 3.73 -4.53 7.70
N LEU A 130 3.14 -3.42 7.25
CA LEU A 130 1.83 -2.95 7.73
C LEU A 130 0.70 -3.98 7.50
N TYR A 131 0.84 -4.85 6.51
CA TYR A 131 -0.15 -5.87 6.17
C TYR A 131 0.38 -7.31 6.35
N LEU A 132 1.68 -7.52 6.16
CA LEU A 132 2.30 -8.83 6.34
C LEU A 132 2.27 -9.27 7.81
N ILE A 133 2.51 -8.36 8.76
CA ILE A 133 2.51 -8.70 10.19
C ILE A 133 1.10 -9.10 10.66
N PRO A 134 0.03 -8.31 10.41
CA PRO A 134 -1.33 -8.72 10.74
C PRO A 134 -1.75 -10.03 10.07
N PHE A 135 -1.34 -10.26 8.81
CA PHE A 135 -1.58 -11.53 8.11
C PHE A 135 -0.94 -12.72 8.82
N LEU A 136 0.34 -12.62 9.20
CA LEU A 136 1.03 -13.71 9.88
C LEU A 136 0.42 -14.02 11.26
N TRP A 137 -0.12 -13.01 11.93
CA TRP A 137 -0.84 -13.19 13.20
C TRP A 137 -2.28 -13.67 13.04
N SER A 138 -2.89 -13.54 11.86
CA SER A 138 -4.24 -14.06 11.58
C SER A 138 -4.26 -15.52 11.13
N LEU A 139 -3.08 -16.12 10.91
CA LEU A 139 -2.97 -17.54 10.59
C LEU A 139 -3.30 -18.40 11.82
N PRO A 140 -3.99 -19.56 11.62
CA PRO A 140 -4.38 -20.47 12.68
C PRO A 140 -3.20 -21.17 13.37
#